data_AF-A0A8J5XVA8-F1
#
_entry.id   AF-A0A8J5XVA8-F1
#
_cell.length_a   1.000
_cell.length_b   1.000
_cell.length_c   1.000
_cell.angle_alpha   90.00
_cell.angle_beta   90.00
_cell.angle_gamma   90.00
#
_symmetry.space_group_name_H-M   'P 1'
#
loop_
_entity.id
_entity.type
_entity.pdbx_description
1 polymer ?
#
loop_
_entity_poly.entity_id
_entity_poly.type
_entity_poly.pdbx_seq_one_letter_code
_entity_poly.pdbx_strand_id
1 'polypeptide(L)'
;MAALFAMLAWAASGSTSELRLMQLPSRPHPNLGPSDVVRTLCLALQHNNVPRERAGLSRLYDFCTFEARSALTARQGARTRERFEQYAHSPAFAELVNSAHHHVAPATIIPGTQTRGALATVIVSVEGFAADGSRGGLPGEAADVAPKRFRWLLQQERRPPHEGCWFVNEVVALEQWFLFNGDSGSTTTD
;
A
#
# COMPACT_ATOMS: atom_id res chain seq x y z
N MET A 1 19.41 -29.10 14.19
CA MET A 1 18.11 -29.62 13.71
C MET A 1 16.98 -28.58 13.70
N ALA A 2 17.00 -27.50 14.48
CA ALA A 2 15.94 -26.47 14.47
C ALA A 2 15.83 -25.67 13.16
N ALA A 3 16.94 -25.44 12.45
CA ALA A 3 16.94 -24.68 11.19
C ALA A 3 16.21 -25.38 10.03
N LEU A 4 16.19 -26.72 10.00
CA LEU A 4 15.53 -27.48 8.94
C LEU A 4 14.00 -27.45 9.08
N PHE A 5 13.49 -27.44 10.33
CA PHE A 5 12.06 -27.30 10.62
C PHE A 5 11.53 -25.88 10.35
N ALA A 6 12.34 -24.84 10.59
CA ALA A 6 11.99 -23.47 10.25
C ALA A 6 11.89 -23.24 8.72
N MET A 7 12.80 -23.84 7.93
CA MET A 7 12.74 -23.78 6.47
C MET A 7 11.51 -24.51 5.89
N LEU A 8 11.14 -25.67 6.43
CA LEU A 8 9.96 -26.42 5.99
C LEU A 8 8.63 -25.72 6.37
N ALA A 9 8.55 -25.07 7.53
CA ALA A 9 7.39 -24.28 7.92
C ALA A 9 7.22 -23.01 7.06
N TRP A 10 8.33 -22.36 6.68
CA TRP A 10 8.31 -21.20 5.79
C TRP A 10 7.82 -21.56 4.38
N ALA A 11 8.31 -22.66 3.80
CA ALA A 11 7.87 -23.14 2.49
C ALA A 11 6.35 -23.49 2.45
N ALA A 12 5.80 -24.04 3.54
CA ALA A 12 4.37 -24.35 3.64
C ALA A 12 3.50 -23.09 3.80
N SER A 13 3.98 -22.05 4.50
CA SER A 13 3.25 -20.78 4.66
C SER A 13 3.18 -19.95 3.38
N GLY A 14 4.22 -19.97 2.54
CA GLY A 14 4.24 -19.24 1.27
C GLY A 14 3.14 -19.71 0.31
N SER A 15 2.91 -21.03 0.26
CA SER A 15 1.93 -21.64 -0.65
C SER A 15 0.49 -21.15 -0.41
N THR A 16 0.08 -20.98 0.86
CA THR A 16 -1.31 -20.58 1.16
C THR A 16 -1.59 -19.12 0.80
N SER A 17 -0.64 -18.21 1.07
CA SER A 17 -0.78 -16.78 0.79
C SER A 17 -0.73 -16.49 -0.72
N GLU A 18 0.13 -17.18 -1.46
CA GLU A 18 0.22 -17.06 -2.92
C GLU A 18 -1.03 -17.60 -3.62
N LEU A 19 -1.57 -18.75 -3.17
CA LEU A 19 -2.85 -19.27 -3.68
C LEU A 19 -3.99 -18.28 -3.42
N ARG A 20 -4.03 -17.68 -2.23
CA ARG A 20 -5.01 -16.64 -1.91
C ARG A 20 -4.84 -15.43 -2.84
N LEU A 21 -3.62 -14.99 -3.12
CA LEU A 21 -3.34 -13.88 -4.03
C LEU A 21 -3.86 -14.13 -5.46
N MET A 22 -3.77 -15.37 -5.93
CA MET A 22 -4.27 -15.78 -7.25
C MET A 22 -5.80 -15.80 -7.32
N GLN A 23 -6.49 -15.98 -6.19
CA GLN A 23 -7.95 -15.92 -6.11
C GLN A 23 -8.49 -14.49 -5.99
N LEU A 24 -7.63 -13.51 -5.63
CA LEU A 24 -8.03 -12.13 -5.50
C LEU A 24 -8.26 -11.47 -6.87
N PRO A 25 -9.24 -10.56 -6.98
CA PRO A 25 -9.53 -9.87 -8.23
C PRO A 25 -8.33 -9.04 -8.68
N SER A 26 -8.00 -9.16 -9.96
CA SER A 26 -6.91 -8.42 -10.59
C SER A 26 -7.30 -6.99 -10.99
N ARG A 27 -8.59 -6.67 -10.98
CA ARG A 27 -9.15 -5.38 -11.36
C ARG A 27 -10.19 -4.91 -10.33
N PRO A 28 -10.47 -3.59 -10.27
CA PRO A 28 -11.55 -3.05 -9.45
C PRO A 28 -12.88 -3.72 -9.75
N HIS A 29 -13.65 -3.99 -8.70
CA HIS A 29 -14.93 -4.67 -8.78
C HIS A 29 -15.92 -4.07 -7.77
N PRO A 30 -17.21 -3.89 -8.12
CA PRO A 30 -18.18 -3.21 -7.25
C PRO A 30 -18.48 -3.98 -5.96
N ASN A 31 -18.27 -5.30 -5.94
CA ASN A 31 -18.46 -6.13 -4.74
C ASN A 31 -17.32 -6.03 -3.71
N LEU A 32 -16.24 -5.29 -4.00
CA LEU A 32 -15.14 -5.11 -3.05
C LEU A 32 -15.40 -3.89 -2.18
N GLY A 33 -15.39 -4.08 -0.86
CA GLY A 33 -15.37 -2.96 0.08
C GLY A 33 -14.00 -2.26 0.07
N PRO A 34 -13.91 -1.03 0.60
CA PRO A 34 -12.65 -0.27 0.62
C PRO A 34 -11.54 -0.98 1.42
N SER A 35 -11.86 -1.62 2.55
CA SER A 35 -10.90 -2.43 3.30
C SER A 35 -10.43 -3.66 2.53
N ASP A 36 -11.30 -4.28 1.74
CA ASP A 36 -10.96 -5.46 0.93
C ASP A 36 -10.07 -5.08 -0.25
N VAL A 37 -10.31 -3.92 -0.87
CA VAL A 37 -9.42 -3.35 -1.88
C VAL A 37 -8.02 -3.14 -1.29
N VAL A 38 -7.91 -2.44 -0.16
CA VAL A 38 -6.61 -2.18 0.47
C VAL A 38 -5.92 -3.48 0.89
N ARG A 39 -6.64 -4.43 1.48
CA ARG A 39 -6.08 -5.74 1.83
C ARG A 39 -5.59 -6.51 0.60
N THR A 40 -6.34 -6.45 -0.50
CA THR A 40 -5.96 -7.07 -1.77
C THR A 40 -4.67 -6.47 -2.32
N LEU A 41 -4.55 -5.14 -2.26
CA LEU A 41 -3.36 -4.42 -2.72
C LEU A 41 -2.17 -4.66 -1.80
N CYS A 42 -2.34 -4.64 -0.48
CA CYS A 42 -1.28 -4.95 0.46
C CYS A 42 -0.76 -6.38 0.27
N LEU A 43 -1.63 -7.39 0.10
CA LEU A 43 -1.19 -8.76 -0.19
C LEU A 43 -0.46 -8.86 -1.54
N ALA A 44 -0.94 -8.14 -2.56
CA ALA A 44 -0.29 -8.11 -3.86
C ALA A 44 1.09 -7.44 -3.81
N LEU A 45 1.25 -6.38 -3.02
CA LEU A 45 2.52 -5.70 -2.82
C LEU A 45 3.48 -6.52 -1.95
N GLN A 46 2.96 -7.27 -0.96
CA GLN A 46 3.72 -8.22 -0.16
C GLN A 46 4.38 -9.30 -1.03
N HIS A 47 3.65 -9.79 -2.03
CA HIS A 47 4.12 -10.78 -3.00
C HIS A 47 4.26 -10.17 -4.39
N ASN A 48 5.01 -9.07 -4.49
CA ASN A 48 5.03 -8.22 -5.69
C ASN A 48 5.38 -8.95 -6.99
N ASN A 49 6.15 -10.04 -6.91
CA ASN A 49 6.63 -10.79 -8.07
C ASN A 49 5.84 -12.08 -8.37
N VAL A 50 4.65 -12.25 -7.78
CA VAL A 50 3.80 -13.43 -7.98
C VAL A 50 2.51 -13.03 -8.71
N PRO A 51 2.13 -13.70 -9.83
CA PRO A 51 2.81 -14.84 -10.47
C PRO A 51 3.92 -14.42 -11.45
N ARG A 52 4.13 -13.12 -11.69
CA ARG A 52 5.17 -12.57 -12.58
C ARG A 52 5.85 -11.38 -11.92
N GLU A 53 7.02 -10.99 -12.43
CA GLU A 53 7.74 -9.81 -11.96
C GLU A 53 6.82 -8.58 -11.92
N ARG A 54 6.83 -7.86 -10.79
CA ARG A 54 6.06 -6.64 -10.51
C ARG A 54 4.54 -6.76 -10.69
N ALA A 55 3.98 -7.96 -10.62
CA ALA A 55 2.53 -8.19 -10.60
C ALA A 55 1.79 -7.38 -9.52
N GLY A 56 2.39 -7.16 -8.35
CA GLY A 56 1.80 -6.35 -7.28
C GLY A 56 1.63 -4.88 -7.67
N LEU A 57 2.69 -4.26 -8.18
CA LEU A 57 2.66 -2.90 -8.71
C LEU A 57 1.73 -2.77 -9.93
N SER A 58 1.72 -3.77 -10.82
CA SER A 58 0.78 -3.84 -11.92
C SER A 58 -0.68 -3.82 -11.44
N ARG A 59 -0.98 -4.55 -10.35
CA ARG A 59 -2.32 -4.58 -9.76
C ARG A 59 -2.65 -3.25 -9.09
N LEU A 60 -1.71 -2.67 -8.35
CA LEU A 60 -1.86 -1.34 -7.77
C LEU A 60 -2.20 -0.28 -8.83
N TYR A 61 -1.54 -0.31 -9.98
CA TYR A 61 -1.83 0.60 -11.10
C TYR A 61 -3.31 0.52 -11.54
N ASP A 62 -3.88 -0.68 -11.59
CA ASP A 62 -5.27 -0.90 -12.03
C ASP A 62 -6.31 -0.43 -11.01
N PHE A 63 -5.94 -0.31 -9.74
CA PHE A 63 -6.80 0.20 -8.67
C PHE A 63 -6.59 1.68 -8.35
N CYS A 64 -5.59 2.34 -8.93
CA CYS A 64 -5.27 3.73 -8.65
C CYS A 64 -5.91 4.68 -9.67
N THR A 65 -6.37 5.84 -9.20
CA THR A 65 -6.73 6.97 -10.07
C THR A 65 -5.48 7.51 -10.78
N PHE A 66 -5.67 8.40 -11.75
CA PHE A 66 -4.53 9.08 -12.40
C PHE A 66 -3.73 9.91 -11.39
N GLU A 67 -4.43 10.59 -10.48
CA GLU A 67 -3.90 11.43 -9.43
C GLU A 67 -3.03 10.62 -8.46
N ALA A 68 -3.52 9.46 -8.00
CA ALA A 68 -2.76 8.55 -7.16
C ALA A 68 -1.47 8.07 -7.84
N ARG A 69 -1.56 7.66 -9.11
CA ARG A 69 -0.39 7.19 -9.87
C ARG A 69 0.63 8.31 -10.07
N SER A 70 0.15 9.53 -10.31
CA SER A 70 0.97 10.71 -10.45
C SER A 70 1.72 11.04 -9.15
N ALA A 71 1.04 10.98 -8.00
CA ALA A 71 1.66 11.19 -6.70
C ALA A 71 2.73 10.15 -6.38
N LEU A 72 2.42 8.86 -6.57
CA LEU A 72 3.33 7.74 -6.26
C LEU A 72 4.61 7.72 -7.10
N THR A 73 4.56 8.26 -8.33
CA THR A 73 5.67 8.19 -9.29
C THR A 73 6.32 9.56 -9.55
N ALA A 74 6.04 10.57 -8.72
CA ALA A 74 6.48 11.95 -8.96
C ALA A 74 6.17 12.43 -10.41
N ARG A 75 4.98 12.06 -10.91
CA ARG A 75 4.46 12.32 -12.26
C ARG A 75 5.17 11.60 -13.42
N GLN A 76 6.23 10.84 -13.16
CA GLN A 76 7.02 10.18 -14.21
C GLN A 76 6.35 8.91 -14.76
N GLY A 77 5.51 8.26 -13.95
CA GLY A 77 4.88 6.96 -14.26
C GLY A 77 3.36 6.95 -14.36
N ALA A 78 2.69 8.11 -14.34
CA ALA A 78 1.23 8.15 -14.20
C ALA A 78 0.45 7.54 -15.39
N ARG A 79 1.00 7.63 -16.60
CA ARG A 79 0.26 7.39 -17.85
C ARG A 79 0.25 5.94 -18.30
N THR A 80 1.35 5.21 -18.13
CA THR A 80 1.47 3.82 -18.60
C THR A 80 1.90 2.93 -17.45
N ARG A 81 1.46 1.68 -17.51
CA ARG A 81 1.73 0.69 -16.47
C ARG A 81 3.22 0.42 -16.34
N GLU A 82 3.93 0.31 -17.45
CA GLU A 82 5.36 0.00 -17.49
C GLU A 82 6.17 1.11 -16.81
N ARG A 83 5.81 2.37 -17.05
CA ARG A 83 6.46 3.50 -16.36
C ARG A 83 6.05 3.56 -14.89
N PHE A 84 4.81 3.23 -14.56
CA PHE A 84 4.41 3.15 -13.16
C PHE A 84 5.26 2.12 -12.40
N GLU A 85 5.40 0.91 -12.94
CA GLU A 85 6.22 -0.16 -12.38
C GLU A 85 7.72 0.19 -12.32
N GLN A 86 8.19 1.14 -13.13
CA GLN A 86 9.57 1.64 -13.11
C GLN A 86 9.78 2.72 -12.04
N TYR A 87 8.79 3.58 -11.81
CA TYR A 87 8.94 4.79 -10.97
C TYR A 87 8.25 4.70 -9.61
N ALA A 88 7.41 3.70 -9.36
CA ALA A 88 6.70 3.48 -8.09
C ALA A 88 7.61 2.89 -6.98
N HIS A 89 8.79 3.49 -6.80
CA HIS A 89 9.80 3.10 -5.82
C HIS A 89 10.20 4.27 -4.92
N SER A 90 9.28 5.21 -4.66
CA SER A 90 9.57 6.30 -3.73
C SER A 90 9.98 5.71 -2.36
N PRO A 91 10.98 6.29 -1.66
CA PRO A 91 11.45 5.74 -0.38
C PRO A 91 10.34 5.57 0.66
N ALA A 92 9.32 6.44 0.63
CA ALA A 92 8.15 6.34 1.49
C ALA A 92 7.30 5.09 1.16
N PHE A 93 7.14 4.77 -0.12
CA PHE A 93 6.30 3.66 -0.59
C PHE A 93 7.05 2.32 -0.65
N ALA A 94 8.37 2.35 -0.74
CA ALA A 94 9.21 1.17 -0.89
C ALA A 94 8.96 0.10 0.19
N GLU A 95 8.59 0.52 1.41
CA GLU A 95 8.34 -0.40 2.52
C GLU A 95 7.02 -1.18 2.41
N LEU A 96 6.06 -0.70 1.62
CA LEU A 96 4.85 -1.48 1.31
C LEU A 96 5.16 -2.65 0.37
N VAL A 97 6.15 -2.48 -0.51
CA VAL A 97 6.55 -3.46 -1.53
C VAL A 97 7.46 -4.51 -0.90
N ASN A 98 7.11 -5.79 -1.06
CA ASN A 98 7.77 -6.93 -0.43
C ASN A 98 7.82 -6.83 1.11
N SER A 99 6.79 -6.23 1.72
CA SER A 99 6.65 -6.17 3.18
C SER A 99 6.54 -7.57 3.78
N ALA A 100 6.96 -7.75 5.05
CA ALA A 100 6.81 -9.01 5.75
C ALA A 100 5.36 -9.22 6.19
N HIS A 101 4.82 -8.22 6.88
CA HIS A 101 3.48 -8.23 7.45
C HIS A 101 2.85 -6.85 7.35
N HIS A 102 1.53 -6.85 7.15
CA HIS A 102 0.73 -5.63 7.14
C HIS A 102 -0.55 -5.87 7.94
N HIS A 103 -0.97 -4.84 8.66
CA HIS A 103 -2.23 -4.80 9.38
C HIS A 103 -3.12 -3.72 8.76
N VAL A 104 -4.26 -4.13 8.20
CA VAL A 104 -5.25 -3.23 7.59
C VAL A 104 -6.37 -2.95 8.58
N ALA A 105 -6.48 -1.70 9.02
CA ALA A 105 -7.57 -1.27 9.89
C ALA A 105 -8.92 -1.25 9.15
N PRO A 106 -10.06 -1.30 9.87
CA PRO A 106 -11.37 -1.06 9.27
C PRO A 106 -11.44 0.30 8.57
N ALA A 107 -12.18 0.37 7.46
CA ALA A 107 -12.37 1.61 6.72
C ALA A 107 -13.33 2.55 7.46
N THR A 108 -12.98 3.83 7.51
CA THR A 108 -13.92 4.90 7.84
C THR A 108 -14.54 5.40 6.54
N ILE A 109 -15.86 5.23 6.37
CA ILE A 109 -16.57 5.58 5.14
C ILE A 109 -17.38 6.87 5.35
N ILE A 110 -17.21 7.80 4.41
CA ILE A 110 -18.03 9.00 4.28
C ILE A 110 -18.98 8.78 3.09
N PRO A 111 -20.30 8.84 3.28
CA PRO A 111 -21.27 8.65 2.21
C PRO A 111 -21.01 9.58 1.01
N GLY A 112 -21.40 9.10 -0.18
CA GLY A 112 -21.35 9.90 -1.39
C GLY A 112 -22.30 11.10 -1.35
N THR A 113 -22.06 12.06 -2.23
CA THR A 113 -22.92 13.23 -2.43
C THR A 113 -23.45 13.26 -3.86
N GLN A 114 -24.28 14.25 -4.19
CA GLN A 114 -24.76 14.44 -5.56
C GLN A 114 -23.63 14.66 -6.58
N THR A 115 -22.47 15.17 -6.16
CA THR A 115 -21.35 15.53 -7.04
C THR A 115 -20.13 14.61 -6.92
N ARG A 116 -20.07 13.72 -5.92
CA ARG A 116 -18.92 12.82 -5.69
C ARG A 116 -19.37 11.45 -5.14
N GLY A 117 -18.62 10.40 -5.44
CA GLY A 117 -18.82 9.10 -4.78
C GLY A 117 -18.49 9.10 -3.29
N ALA A 118 -18.78 7.97 -2.66
CA ALA A 118 -18.37 7.73 -1.28
C ALA A 118 -16.85 7.81 -1.16
N LEU A 119 -16.37 8.30 -0.02
CA LEU A 119 -14.94 8.31 0.31
C LEU A 119 -14.69 7.31 1.41
N ALA A 120 -13.50 6.71 1.40
CA ALA A 120 -13.07 5.84 2.48
C ALA A 120 -11.62 6.14 2.85
N THR A 121 -11.35 6.10 4.15
CA THR A 121 -10.00 6.18 4.70
C THR A 121 -9.66 4.86 5.35
N VAL A 122 -8.52 4.29 4.98
CA VAL A 122 -8.00 3.05 5.57
C VAL A 122 -6.59 3.30 6.06
N ILE A 123 -6.30 2.90 7.30
CA ILE A 123 -4.95 2.95 7.86
C ILE A 123 -4.32 1.57 7.74
N VAL A 124 -3.09 1.54 7.21
CA VAL A 124 -2.29 0.33 7.08
C VAL A 124 -1.03 0.50 7.90
N SER A 125 -0.77 -0.42 8.83
CA SER A 125 0.51 -0.52 9.52
C SER A 125 1.34 -1.59 8.83
N VAL A 126 2.60 -1.28 8.54
CA VAL A 126 3.57 -2.20 7.91
C VAL A 126 4.68 -2.46 8.92
N GLU A 127 4.91 -3.73 9.19
CA GLU A 127 6.08 -4.15 9.96
C GLU A 127 7.26 -4.21 8.98
N GLY A 128 8.26 -3.35 9.22
CA GLY A 128 9.44 -3.29 8.38
C GLY A 128 10.22 -4.59 8.44
N PHE A 129 10.86 -4.95 7.33
CA PHE A 129 12.03 -5.82 7.41
C PHE A 129 13.13 -5.03 8.12
N ALA A 130 13.77 -5.62 9.14
CA ALA A 130 15.07 -5.12 9.57
C ALA A 130 15.96 -5.11 8.32
N ALA A 131 16.27 -3.92 7.82
CA ALA A 131 17.06 -3.75 6.60
C ALA A 131 18.32 -4.60 6.74
N ASP A 132 18.46 -5.59 5.87
CA ASP A 132 19.50 -6.60 5.96
C ASP A 132 20.87 -5.91 6.03
N GLY A 133 21.49 -5.97 7.20
CA GLY A 133 22.93 -5.84 7.48
C GLY A 133 23.74 -4.63 6.99
N SER A 134 23.17 -3.64 6.29
CA SER A 134 23.98 -2.68 5.52
C SER A 134 24.46 -1.44 6.29
N ARG A 135 24.35 -1.43 7.62
CA ARG A 135 24.99 -0.42 8.48
C ARG A 135 25.61 -1.07 9.70
N GLY A 136 26.71 -1.79 9.51
CA GLY A 136 27.80 -1.99 10.49
C GLY A 136 27.43 -2.19 11.96
N GLY A 137 26.24 -2.70 12.25
CA GLY A 137 25.65 -2.79 13.58
C GLY A 137 25.96 -4.16 14.14
N LEU A 138 26.46 -4.19 15.36
CA LEU A 138 26.83 -5.41 16.05
C LEU A 138 25.64 -6.40 16.04
N PRO A 139 25.88 -7.69 15.78
CA PRO A 139 24.84 -8.71 15.86
C PRO A 139 24.39 -8.83 17.33
N GLY A 140 23.20 -8.31 17.65
CA GLY A 140 22.64 -8.43 18.99
C GLY A 140 21.59 -7.39 19.37
N GLU A 141 21.53 -6.27 18.67
CA GLU A 141 20.56 -5.21 18.96
C GLU A 141 19.51 -5.19 17.86
N ALA A 142 18.43 -5.95 18.06
CA ALA A 142 17.20 -5.78 17.29
C ALA A 142 16.69 -4.38 17.61
N ALA A 143 17.10 -3.39 16.83
CA ALA A 143 16.52 -2.06 16.90
C ALA A 143 15.02 -2.24 16.73
N ASP A 144 14.25 -1.82 17.73
CA ASP A 144 12.79 -1.87 17.71
C ASP A 144 12.30 -0.88 16.65
N VAL A 145 12.24 -1.35 15.40
CA VAL A 145 11.82 -0.51 14.27
C VAL A 145 10.31 -0.35 14.39
N ALA A 146 9.90 0.83 14.87
CA ALA A 146 8.49 1.17 14.98
C ALA A 146 7.78 0.94 13.63
N PRO A 147 6.58 0.32 13.62
CA PRO A 147 5.87 0.01 12.39
C PRO A 147 5.47 1.29 11.67
N LYS A 148 5.69 1.33 10.35
CA LYS A 148 5.29 2.47 9.53
C LYS A 148 3.82 2.44 9.21
N ARG A 149 3.18 3.60 9.17
CA ARG A 149 1.74 3.72 8.95
C ARG A 149 1.45 4.50 7.68
N PHE A 150 0.52 3.98 6.90
CA PHE A 150 0.07 4.58 5.65
C PHE A 150 -1.41 4.87 5.73
N ARG A 151 -1.79 6.08 5.30
CA ARG A 151 -3.19 6.44 5.05
C ARG A 151 -3.49 6.22 3.57
N TRP A 152 -4.46 5.35 3.31
CA TRP A 152 -5.02 5.10 2.00
C TRP A 152 -6.36 5.83 1.92
N LEU A 153 -6.49 6.71 0.94
CA LEU A 153 -7.75 7.37 0.62
C LEU A 153 -8.31 6.75 -0.65
N LEU A 154 -9.57 6.33 -0.58
CA LEU A 154 -10.28 5.72 -1.68
C LEU A 154 -11.53 6.54 -2.02
N GLN A 155 -11.91 6.51 -3.29
CA GLN A 155 -13.16 7.06 -3.78
C GLN A 155 -13.92 6.01 -4.57
N GLN A 156 -15.22 5.90 -4.32
CA GLN A 156 -16.11 5.07 -5.12
C GLN A 156 -16.45 5.78 -6.43
N GLU A 157 -16.28 5.10 -7.55
CA GLU A 157 -16.62 5.65 -8.87
C GLU A 157 -18.14 5.63 -9.08
N ARG A 158 -18.67 6.67 -9.72
CA ARG A 158 -20.12 6.85 -9.94
C ARG A 158 -20.54 6.74 -11.39
N ARG A 159 -19.58 6.64 -12.29
CA ARG A 159 -19.83 6.67 -13.74
C ARG A 159 -19.43 5.33 -14.37
N PRO A 160 -20.20 4.84 -15.36
CA PRO A 160 -19.76 3.74 -16.19
C PRO A 160 -18.38 4.02 -16.82
N PRO A 161 -17.52 3.01 -17.01
CA PRO A 161 -17.78 1.57 -16.83
C PRO A 161 -17.47 1.03 -15.42
N HIS A 162 -17.01 1.86 -14.48
CA HIS A 162 -16.55 1.41 -13.16
C HIS A 162 -17.48 1.81 -12.01
N GLU A 163 -18.75 2.09 -12.30
CA GLU A 163 -19.73 2.48 -11.30
C GLU A 163 -19.76 1.49 -10.12
N GLY A 164 -19.68 2.02 -8.90
CA GLY A 164 -19.66 1.25 -7.67
C GLY A 164 -18.28 0.71 -7.25
N CYS A 165 -17.26 0.73 -8.11
CA CYS A 165 -15.90 0.29 -7.78
C CYS A 165 -15.17 1.31 -6.89
N TRP A 166 -14.35 0.82 -5.97
CA TRP A 166 -13.45 1.67 -5.18
C TRP A 166 -12.07 1.79 -5.84
N PHE A 167 -11.59 3.03 -5.97
CA PHE A 167 -10.26 3.34 -6.45
C PHE A 167 -9.44 4.06 -5.38
N VAL A 168 -8.15 3.77 -5.36
CA VAL A 168 -7.18 4.49 -4.53
C VAL A 168 -6.94 5.86 -5.17
N ASN A 169 -7.23 6.91 -4.41
CA ASN A 169 -7.03 8.28 -4.80
C ASN A 169 -5.73 8.87 -4.23
N GLU A 170 -5.29 8.40 -3.06
CA GLU A 170 -4.07 8.87 -2.40
C GLU A 170 -3.51 7.79 -1.47
N VAL A 171 -2.17 7.72 -1.38
CA VAL A 171 -1.45 6.90 -0.38
C VAL A 171 -0.37 7.77 0.24
N VAL A 172 -0.41 7.94 1.56
CA VAL A 172 0.49 8.85 2.29
C VAL A 172 1.10 8.15 3.49
N ALA A 173 2.41 8.26 3.67
CA ALA A 173 3.10 7.84 4.89
C ALA A 173 2.78 8.84 6.02
N LEU A 174 2.27 8.35 7.14
CA LEU A 174 1.85 9.18 8.25
C LEU A 174 3.03 9.79 9.02
N GLU A 175 4.21 9.16 9.01
CA GLU A 175 5.41 9.74 9.63
C GLU A 175 5.85 11.01 8.91
N GLN A 176 5.57 11.14 7.61
CA GLN A 176 5.89 12.33 6.81
C GLN A 176 4.83 13.43 6.95
N TRP A 177 3.64 13.12 7.48
CA TRP A 177 2.56 14.09 7.63
C TRP A 177 2.86 15.16 8.70
N PHE A 178 3.62 14.80 9.74
CA PHE A 178 4.00 15.75 10.80
C PHE A 178 4.93 16.88 10.31
N LEU A 179 5.68 16.67 9.22
CA LEU A 179 6.62 17.68 8.69
C LEU A 179 5.92 18.85 7.99
N PHE A 180 4.67 18.70 7.52
CA PHE A 180 3.98 19.74 6.75
C PHE A 180 2.89 20.50 7.53
N ASN A 181 2.56 20.07 8.75
CA ASN A 181 1.56 20.71 9.61
C ASN A 181 2.16 21.56 10.75
N GLY A 182 3.47 21.77 10.74
CA GLY A 182 4.21 22.40 11.85
C GLY A 182 4.35 23.93 11.79
N ASP A 183 3.87 24.62 10.75
CA ASP A 183 4.15 26.05 10.59
C ASP A 183 2.94 26.86 10.12
N SER A 184 2.05 27.17 11.05
CA SER A 184 1.03 28.22 10.85
C SER A 184 0.61 28.78 12.21
N GLY A 185 1.47 29.59 12.82
CA GLY A 185 1.17 30.18 14.12
C GLY A 185 2.23 31.09 14.72
N SER A 186 2.87 31.95 13.92
CA SER A 186 3.55 33.14 14.46
C SER A 186 2.62 34.34 14.29
N THR A 187 1.83 34.61 15.32
CA THR A 187 1.23 35.93 15.53
C THR A 187 2.27 36.82 16.19
N THR A 188 3.01 37.58 15.39
CA THR A 188 3.75 38.73 15.90
C THR A 188 2.77 39.88 16.06
N THR A 189 2.27 40.06 17.27
CA THR A 189 1.83 41.37 17.76
C THR A 189 3.05 42.07 18.33
N ASP A 190 3.46 43.17 17.69
CA ASP A 190 3.98 44.39 18.31
C ASP A 190 3.80 45.56 17.33
#